data_AF-A0A535WZX1-F1
#
_entry.id   AF-A0A535WZX1-F1
#
_cell.length_a   1.000
_cell.length_b   1.000
_cell.length_c   1.000
_cell.angle_alpha   90.00
_cell.angle_beta   90.00
_cell.angle_gamma   90.00
#
_symmetry.space_group_name_H-M   'P 1'
#
loop_
_entity.id
_entity.type
_entity.pdbx_description
1 polymer ?
#
loop_
_entity_poly.entity_id
_entity_poly.type
_entity_poly.pdbx_seq_one_letter_code
_entity_poly.pdbx_strand_id
1 'polypeptide(L)'
;MSTAHRPSSGVAILLGGGVREALMAQPLLRACEGATVFTSGDAVGTLLGLPSVGRAFVFDDSPGELLRLFRRLRAGPIGTVVVPFPARFLHLALTYFAGVPRRLMVAGANDWAATERVNAVHGMHPVEANWRLASAAGNLPVLAPGDAPTLHPPEAVRAKAIARWSTFIGGGRRPLVLIPGGGGWSSGRSGQWWPGERFAVVANQATAERIILVSGVGDERVVRETGASIAKPTTVLKLADMTVDEVAVLSELSLAVIGHDGDALHVAAAAGAVVLAVARRPDIPPMGDRVLSLWADDLAQFPARHVVEALSRQARIDSYA
;
A
#
# COMPACT_ATOMS: atom_id res chain seq x y z
N MET A 1 -4.97 18.46 28.68
CA MET A 1 -4.43 17.10 28.43
C MET A 1 -2.97 17.26 28.03
N SER A 2 -2.06 16.62 28.76
CA SER A 2 -0.62 16.87 28.74
C SER A 2 0.02 16.51 27.39
N THR A 3 0.55 17.51 26.66
CA THR A 3 1.42 17.33 25.50
C THR A 3 2.82 17.00 25.98
N ALA A 4 3.05 15.78 26.48
CA ALA A 4 4.39 15.32 26.77
C ALA A 4 5.17 15.23 25.45
N HIS A 5 6.24 16.02 25.34
CA HIS A 5 7.17 15.99 24.21
C HIS A 5 7.83 14.61 24.21
N ARG A 6 7.42 13.71 23.31
CA ARG A 6 8.07 12.40 23.17
C ARG A 6 9.54 12.62 22.80
N PRO A 7 10.49 11.94 23.46
CA PRO A 7 11.91 12.04 23.10
C PRO A 7 12.06 11.63 21.63
N SER A 8 12.70 12.48 20.82
CA SER A 8 13.06 12.12 19.45
C SER A 8 14.10 11.00 19.51
N SER A 9 13.78 9.82 18.97
CA SER A 9 14.62 8.61 19.07
C SER A 9 15.95 8.69 18.32
N GLY A 10 16.29 9.84 17.70
CA GLY A 10 17.44 9.96 16.81
C GLY A 10 17.34 9.07 15.56
N VAL A 11 16.22 8.37 15.38
CA VAL A 11 15.94 7.50 14.23
C VAL A 11 15.14 8.27 13.19
N ALA A 12 15.61 8.24 11.96
CA ALA A 12 14.87 8.68 10.78
C ALA A 12 14.47 7.48 9.92
N ILE A 13 13.25 7.48 9.40
CA ILE A 13 12.77 6.53 8.39
C ILE A 13 12.52 7.31 7.11
N LEU A 14 13.17 6.92 6.02
CA LEU A 14 13.03 7.59 4.72
C LEU A 14 12.17 6.76 3.78
N LEU A 15 10.86 7.00 3.79
CA LEU A 15 9.88 6.40 2.88
C LEU A 15 9.90 7.14 1.55
N GLY A 16 10.38 6.45 0.53
CA GLY A 16 10.64 7.04 -0.77
C GLY A 16 9.51 6.88 -1.77
N GLY A 17 8.71 5.85 -1.60
CA GLY A 17 7.58 5.50 -2.45
C GLY A 17 6.25 5.99 -1.89
N GLY A 18 5.19 5.68 -2.62
CA GLY A 18 3.82 6.03 -2.26
C GLY A 18 3.23 5.12 -1.18
N VAL A 19 1.91 5.08 -1.15
CA VAL A 19 1.09 4.39 -0.15
C VAL A 19 1.51 2.92 0.07
N ARG A 20 1.78 2.18 -1.01
CA ARG A 20 2.25 0.78 -0.93
C ARG A 20 3.51 0.62 -0.09
N GLU A 21 4.52 1.45 -0.32
CA GLU A 21 5.79 1.36 0.41
C GLU A 21 5.60 1.65 1.90
N ALA A 22 4.80 2.66 2.23
CA ALA A 22 4.49 3.01 3.60
C ALA A 22 3.73 1.91 4.35
N LEU A 23 2.79 1.23 3.68
CA LEU A 23 2.12 0.05 4.25
C LEU A 23 3.11 -1.10 4.48
N MET A 24 3.97 -1.41 3.50
CA MET A 24 4.97 -2.47 3.65
C MET A 24 6.03 -2.14 4.72
N ALA A 25 6.24 -0.86 5.03
CA ALA A 25 7.15 -0.38 6.05
C ALA A 25 6.52 -0.28 7.46
N GLN A 26 5.25 -0.67 7.65
CA GLN A 26 4.62 -0.62 8.97
C GLN A 26 5.36 -1.35 10.10
N PRO A 27 6.03 -2.51 9.88
CA PRO A 27 6.86 -3.11 10.93
C PRO A 27 7.93 -2.14 11.47
N LEU A 28 8.58 -1.38 10.58
CA LEU A 28 9.55 -0.35 10.95
C LEU A 28 8.89 0.81 11.69
N LEU A 29 7.79 1.31 11.12
CA LEU A 29 7.08 2.45 11.68
C LEU A 29 6.62 2.14 13.11
N ARG A 30 6.18 0.92 13.40
CA ARG A 30 5.72 0.48 14.74
C ARG A 30 6.86 0.26 15.72
N ALA A 31 7.99 -0.28 15.27
CA ALA A 31 9.12 -0.62 16.16
C ALA A 31 9.97 0.58 16.59
N CYS A 32 9.96 1.67 15.80
CA CYS A 32 10.79 2.84 16.03
C CYS A 32 9.98 3.97 16.70
N GLU A 33 9.77 3.89 18.01
CA GLU A 33 9.04 4.92 18.77
C GLU A 33 9.69 6.31 18.61
N GLY A 34 8.87 7.34 18.41
CA GLY A 34 9.32 8.72 18.27
C GLY A 34 10.10 9.00 16.99
N ALA A 35 10.09 8.08 16.01
CA ALA A 35 10.86 8.25 14.78
C ALA A 35 10.44 9.49 13.99
N THR A 36 11.43 10.10 13.33
CA THR A 36 11.19 11.11 12.31
C THR A 36 11.00 10.42 10.97
N VAL A 37 9.81 10.50 10.41
CA VAL A 37 9.47 9.85 9.14
C VAL A 37 9.48 10.90 8.03
N PHE A 38 10.24 10.66 6.99
CA PHE A 38 10.15 11.41 5.73
C PHE A 38 9.34 10.56 4.77
N THR A 39 8.30 11.12 4.17
CA THR A 39 7.36 10.37 3.33
C THR A 39 6.83 11.23 2.19
N SER A 40 6.23 10.62 1.17
CA SER A 40 5.51 11.32 0.12
C SER A 40 4.13 11.80 0.59
N GLY A 41 3.55 12.75 -0.15
CA GLY A 41 2.27 13.37 0.23
C GLY A 41 1.08 12.41 0.20
N ASP A 42 1.09 11.42 -0.68
CA ASP A 42 0.08 10.36 -0.77
C ASP A 42 0.22 9.32 0.36
N ALA A 43 1.45 8.96 0.73
CA ALA A 43 1.72 7.99 1.78
C ALA A 43 1.41 8.50 3.19
N VAL A 44 1.35 9.82 3.41
CA VAL A 44 1.15 10.41 4.75
C VAL A 44 -0.12 9.90 5.44
N GLY A 45 -1.18 9.63 4.68
CA GLY A 45 -2.45 9.10 5.22
C GLY A 45 -2.29 7.76 5.92
N THR A 46 -1.37 6.91 5.45
CA THR A 46 -1.07 5.60 6.05
C THR A 46 -0.33 5.70 7.40
N LEU A 47 0.25 6.86 7.70
CA LEU A 47 0.98 7.11 8.94
C LEU A 47 0.05 7.64 10.05
N LEU A 48 -1.10 8.18 9.67
CA LEU A 48 -2.07 8.72 10.61
C LEU A 48 -2.59 7.60 11.50
N GLY A 49 -2.51 7.80 12.83
CA GLY A 49 -2.91 6.79 13.82
C GLY A 49 -1.81 5.84 14.28
N LEU A 50 -0.61 5.88 13.69
CA LEU A 50 0.53 5.13 14.22
C LEU A 50 1.17 5.88 15.41
N PRO A 51 1.00 5.40 16.66
CA PRO A 51 1.46 6.14 17.84
C PRO A 51 2.99 6.22 17.90
N SER A 52 3.71 5.36 17.21
CA SER A 52 5.17 5.33 17.16
C SER A 52 5.78 6.43 16.30
N VAL A 53 5.03 7.03 15.36
CA VAL A 53 5.52 8.12 14.52
C VAL A 53 5.57 9.41 15.36
N GLY A 54 6.78 9.92 15.59
CA GLY A 54 6.99 11.15 16.36
C GLY A 54 6.73 12.41 15.54
N ARG A 55 7.34 12.48 14.36
CA ARG A 55 7.17 13.58 13.39
C ARG A 55 7.14 13.02 11.98
N ALA A 56 6.28 13.56 11.14
CA ALA A 56 6.25 13.25 9.72
C ALA A 56 6.59 14.51 8.90
N PHE A 57 7.46 14.35 7.91
CA PHE A 57 7.80 15.39 6.95
C PHE A 57 7.46 14.90 5.55
N VAL A 58 6.59 15.64 4.88
CA VAL A 58 6.26 15.37 3.49
C VAL A 58 7.36 15.93 2.58
N PHE A 59 7.79 15.14 1.60
CA PHE A 59 8.73 15.56 0.55
C PHE A 59 8.37 14.91 -0.79
N ASP A 60 8.98 15.40 -1.87
CA ASP A 60 8.97 14.78 -3.18
C ASP A 60 10.40 14.69 -3.74
N ASP A 61 10.56 14.04 -4.90
CA ASP A 61 11.87 13.90 -5.56
C ASP A 61 12.30 15.16 -6.33
N SER A 62 11.66 16.32 -6.11
CA SER A 62 12.13 17.57 -6.70
C SER A 62 13.49 17.97 -6.10
N PRO A 63 14.39 18.58 -6.88
CA PRO A 63 15.72 18.95 -6.39
C PRO A 63 15.69 19.84 -5.14
N GLY A 64 14.68 20.72 -5.04
CA GLY A 64 14.50 21.61 -3.90
C GLY A 64 14.15 20.86 -2.61
N GLU A 65 13.19 19.93 -2.67
CA GLU A 65 12.81 19.13 -1.51
C GLU A 65 13.90 18.14 -1.12
N LEU A 66 14.59 17.53 -2.09
CA LEU A 66 15.74 16.66 -1.82
C LEU A 66 16.88 17.41 -1.13
N LEU A 67 17.17 18.66 -1.53
CA LEU A 67 18.17 19.49 -0.85
C LEU A 67 17.76 19.83 0.58
N ARG A 68 16.46 20.09 0.83
CA ARG A 68 15.94 20.33 2.19
C ARG A 68 16.03 19.08 3.05
N LEU A 69 15.65 17.93 2.49
CA LEU A 69 15.77 16.61 3.12
C LEU A 69 17.23 16.33 3.49
N PHE A 70 18.16 16.50 2.55
CA PHE A 70 19.59 16.35 2.77
C PHE A 70 20.09 17.23 3.93
N ARG A 71 19.73 18.52 3.93
CA ARG A 71 20.10 19.44 5.02
C ARG A 71 19.54 19.00 6.37
N ARG A 72 18.30 18.50 6.41
CA ARG A 72 17.67 18.00 7.64
C ARG A 72 18.36 16.74 8.17
N LEU A 73 18.71 15.80 7.29
CA LEU A 73 19.46 14.60 7.68
C LEU A 73 20.85 14.96 8.22
N ARG A 74 21.53 15.93 7.60
CA ARG A 74 22.90 16.32 7.96
C ARG A 74 22.97 17.17 9.24
N ALA A 75 22.02 18.09 9.44
CA ALA A 75 22.05 19.05 10.54
C ALA A 75 21.18 18.66 11.75
N GLY A 76 20.29 17.67 11.59
CA GLY A 76 19.37 17.24 12.64
C GLY A 76 20.02 16.30 13.66
N PRO A 77 19.34 16.00 14.78
CA PRO A 77 19.79 15.06 15.80
C PRO A 77 19.66 13.58 15.36
N ILE A 78 19.73 13.31 14.06
CA ILE A 78 19.50 11.98 13.49
C ILE A 78 20.80 11.18 13.57
N GLY A 79 20.85 10.23 14.50
CA GLY A 79 21.97 9.30 14.66
C GLY A 79 21.84 8.04 13.80
N THR A 80 20.60 7.64 13.50
CA THR A 80 20.29 6.46 12.69
C THR A 80 19.30 6.81 11.60
N VAL A 81 19.55 6.35 10.37
CA VAL A 81 18.56 6.36 9.29
C VAL A 81 18.31 4.95 8.80
N VAL A 82 17.04 4.64 8.60
CA VAL A 82 16.58 3.38 8.02
C VAL A 82 15.91 3.68 6.69
N VAL A 83 16.35 2.99 5.63
CA VAL A 83 15.69 3.06 4.32
C VAL A 83 14.93 1.75 4.11
N PRO A 84 13.59 1.78 4.18
CA PRO A 84 12.78 0.58 3.97
C PRO A 84 12.99 -0.05 2.60
N PHE A 85 12.71 -1.35 2.55
CA PHE A 85 12.77 -2.16 1.34
C PHE A 85 11.40 -2.18 0.64
N PRO A 86 11.35 -2.15 -0.71
CA PRO A 86 12.49 -2.00 -1.63
C PRO A 86 13.05 -0.57 -1.62
N ALA A 87 14.35 -0.44 -1.44
CA ALA A 87 14.98 0.86 -1.31
C ALA A 87 15.25 1.50 -2.69
N ARG A 88 14.90 2.78 -2.84
CA ARG A 88 15.20 3.55 -4.06
C ARG A 88 16.63 4.08 -4.03
N PHE A 89 17.34 3.95 -5.15
CA PHE A 89 18.75 4.37 -5.27
C PHE A 89 18.99 5.81 -4.82
N LEU A 90 18.12 6.74 -5.22
CA LEU A 90 18.24 8.16 -4.89
C LEU A 90 18.23 8.41 -3.37
N HIS A 91 17.35 7.73 -2.64
CA HIS A 91 17.22 7.88 -1.20
C HIS A 91 18.38 7.24 -0.45
N LEU A 92 18.88 6.11 -0.94
CA LEU A 92 20.12 5.50 -0.46
C LEU A 92 21.31 6.45 -0.59
N ALA A 93 21.49 7.03 -1.78
CA ALA A 93 22.55 8.03 -2.03
C ALA A 93 22.41 9.24 -1.11
N LEU A 94 21.19 9.76 -0.94
CA LEU A 94 20.93 10.90 -0.08
C LEU A 94 21.33 10.63 1.37
N THR A 95 20.99 9.45 1.92
CA THR A 95 21.39 9.07 3.29
C THR A 95 22.90 8.89 3.44
N TYR A 96 23.57 8.34 2.43
CA TYR A 96 25.03 8.18 2.40
C TYR A 96 25.74 9.54 2.42
N PHE A 97 25.40 10.44 1.49
CA PHE A 97 26.05 11.75 1.39
C PHE A 97 25.69 12.69 2.54
N ALA A 98 24.53 12.51 3.17
CA ALA A 98 24.17 13.24 4.38
C ALA A 98 25.11 12.92 5.56
N GLY A 99 25.84 11.79 5.50
CA GLY A 99 26.83 11.41 6.50
C GLY A 99 26.20 10.92 7.80
N VAL A 100 24.97 10.38 7.75
CA VAL A 100 24.29 9.85 8.95
C VAL A 100 25.11 8.70 9.54
N PRO A 101 25.46 8.70 10.85
CA PRO A 101 26.40 7.74 11.42
C PRO A 101 25.99 6.27 11.26
N ARG A 102 24.73 5.95 11.57
CA ARG A 102 24.16 4.61 11.41
C ARG A 102 23.17 4.60 10.25
N ARG A 103 23.43 3.80 9.21
CA ARG A 103 22.60 3.65 8.00
C ARG A 103 22.24 2.19 7.86
N LEU A 104 21.02 1.85 8.25
CA LEU A 104 20.52 0.48 8.29
C LEU A 104 19.69 0.18 7.03
N MET A 105 20.07 -0.89 6.33
CA MET A 105 19.48 -1.26 5.03
C MET A 105 19.44 -2.78 4.87
N VAL A 106 18.60 -3.26 3.95
CA VAL A 106 18.60 -4.67 3.54
C VAL A 106 19.79 -4.91 2.62
N ALA A 107 20.54 -5.99 2.87
CA ALA A 107 21.71 -6.35 2.07
C ALA A 107 21.32 -6.58 0.59
N GLY A 108 22.15 -6.11 -0.34
CA GLY A 108 21.93 -6.26 -1.77
C GLY A 108 22.86 -5.38 -2.63
N ALA A 109 22.37 -4.96 -3.80
CA ALA A 109 23.17 -4.19 -4.77
C ALA A 109 23.65 -2.83 -4.26
N ASN A 110 23.06 -2.30 -3.18
CA ASN A 110 23.34 -0.97 -2.65
C ASN A 110 24.10 -0.99 -1.30
N ASP A 111 24.83 -2.07 -1.04
CA ASP A 111 25.59 -2.31 0.19
C ASP A 111 26.61 -1.21 0.53
N TRP A 112 27.06 -0.47 -0.49
CA TRP A 112 27.97 0.68 -0.34
C TRP A 112 27.37 1.83 0.48
N ALA A 113 26.04 1.97 0.50
CA ALA A 113 25.35 3.05 1.21
C ALA A 113 25.15 2.73 2.70
N ALA A 114 25.20 1.45 3.09
CA ALA A 114 24.90 0.99 4.45
C ALA A 114 26.13 1.02 5.37
N THR A 115 25.90 1.30 6.66
CA THR A 115 26.89 0.97 7.72
C THR A 115 26.52 -0.31 8.45
N GLU A 116 25.24 -0.67 8.47
CA GLU A 116 24.72 -1.90 9.05
C GLU A 116 23.71 -2.52 8.08
N ARG A 117 23.70 -3.85 8.00
CA ARG A 117 22.90 -4.59 7.02
C ARG A 117 22.12 -5.71 7.68
N VAL A 118 20.89 -5.91 7.23
CA VAL A 118 20.11 -7.10 7.55
C VAL A 118 20.10 -8.05 6.36
N ASN A 119 20.24 -9.35 6.64
CA ASN A 119 20.31 -10.36 5.59
C ASN A 119 18.97 -10.48 4.84
N ALA A 120 19.04 -10.31 3.53
CA ALA A 120 17.95 -10.64 2.61
C ALA A 120 17.96 -12.13 2.28
N VAL A 121 16.77 -12.71 2.09
CA VAL A 121 16.59 -14.05 1.53
C VAL A 121 15.97 -13.88 0.16
N HIS A 122 16.38 -14.71 -0.81
CA HIS A 122 15.80 -14.66 -2.15
C HIS A 122 14.28 -14.89 -2.10
N GLY A 123 13.52 -14.03 -2.78
CA GLY A 123 12.05 -14.10 -2.78
C GLY A 123 11.37 -13.56 -1.51
N MET A 124 12.11 -12.94 -0.60
CA MET A 124 11.57 -12.32 0.61
C MET A 124 10.56 -11.21 0.27
N HIS A 125 9.41 -11.23 0.93
CA HIS A 125 8.42 -10.19 0.81
C HIS A 125 8.92 -8.88 1.47
N PRO A 126 8.66 -7.69 0.91
CA PRO A 126 9.13 -6.44 1.51
C PRO A 126 8.69 -6.20 2.95
N VAL A 127 7.49 -6.65 3.34
CA VAL A 127 7.03 -6.61 4.75
C VAL A 127 7.98 -7.37 5.66
N GLU A 128 8.44 -8.57 5.26
CA GLU A 128 9.40 -9.35 6.04
C GLU A 128 10.78 -8.68 6.06
N ALA A 129 11.20 -8.12 4.93
CA ALA A 129 12.46 -7.37 4.85
C ALA A 129 12.45 -6.16 5.80
N ASN A 130 11.35 -5.41 5.82
CA ASN A 130 11.13 -4.30 6.74
C ASN A 130 10.97 -4.76 8.19
N TRP A 131 10.39 -5.93 8.44
CA TRP A 131 10.40 -6.54 9.77
C TRP A 131 11.82 -6.79 10.29
N ARG A 132 12.72 -7.34 9.46
CA ARG A 132 14.12 -7.55 9.85
C ARG A 132 14.84 -6.23 10.15
N LEU A 133 14.59 -5.21 9.33
CA LEU A 133 15.09 -3.85 9.60
C LEU A 133 14.54 -3.32 10.92
N ALA A 134 13.25 -3.54 11.20
CA ALA A 134 12.60 -3.13 12.44
C ALA A 134 13.23 -3.81 13.66
N SER A 135 13.58 -5.10 13.57
CA SER A 135 14.25 -5.81 14.67
C SER A 135 15.65 -5.29 14.97
N ALA A 136 16.34 -4.72 13.97
CA ALA A 136 17.66 -4.13 14.16
C ALA A 136 17.61 -2.63 14.53
N ALA A 137 16.57 -1.90 14.08
CA ALA A 137 16.43 -0.47 14.33
C ALA A 137 15.64 -0.12 15.60
N GLY A 138 14.64 -0.93 15.93
CA GLY A 138 13.62 -0.62 16.92
C GLY A 138 14.06 -0.92 18.35
N ASN A 139 13.48 -0.16 19.29
CA ASN A 139 13.61 -0.39 20.73
C ASN A 139 12.36 -1.04 21.32
N LEU A 140 11.34 -1.27 20.49
CA LEU A 140 10.10 -1.93 20.86
C LEU A 140 10.03 -3.35 20.29
N PRO A 141 9.25 -4.24 20.92
CA PRO A 141 8.89 -5.51 20.30
C PRO A 141 8.30 -5.27 18.92
N VAL A 142 8.89 -5.92 17.92
CA VAL A 142 8.33 -5.93 16.57
C VAL A 142 7.20 -6.97 16.54
N LEU A 143 6.18 -6.70 15.72
CA LEU A 143 5.23 -7.72 15.28
C LEU A 143 5.93 -9.01 14.83
N ALA A 144 5.25 -10.15 14.81
CA ALA A 144 5.89 -11.38 14.37
C ALA A 144 6.27 -11.29 12.87
N PRO A 145 7.34 -11.96 12.42
CA PRO A 145 7.63 -12.03 11.00
C PRO A 145 6.41 -12.59 10.26
N GLY A 146 5.94 -11.87 9.25
CA GLY A 146 4.78 -12.24 8.43
C GLY A 146 3.46 -11.59 8.83
N ASP A 147 3.42 -10.80 9.91
CA ASP A 147 2.22 -10.01 10.25
C ASP A 147 1.93 -9.00 9.13
N ALA A 148 0.70 -9.05 8.62
CA ALA A 148 0.27 -8.20 7.52
C ALA A 148 0.17 -6.72 7.94
N PRO A 149 0.41 -5.77 7.02
CA PRO A 149 0.07 -4.38 7.23
C PRO A 149 -1.40 -4.24 7.63
N THR A 150 -1.72 -3.31 8.53
CA THR A 150 -3.11 -3.01 8.91
C THR A 150 -3.41 -1.53 8.82
N LEU A 151 -4.62 -1.20 8.42
CA LEU A 151 -5.13 0.16 8.36
C LEU A 151 -6.53 0.17 8.97
N HIS A 152 -6.76 1.08 9.91
CA HIS A 152 -8.03 1.21 10.62
C HIS A 152 -8.55 2.62 10.46
N PRO A 153 -9.39 2.87 9.44
CA PRO A 153 -9.95 4.19 9.19
C PRO A 153 -10.71 4.71 10.43
N PRO A 154 -10.56 6.00 10.80
CA PRO A 154 -11.33 6.57 11.88
C PRO A 154 -12.83 6.48 11.63
N GLU A 155 -13.63 6.28 12.68
CA GLU A 155 -15.09 6.13 12.57
C GLU A 155 -15.78 7.33 11.90
N ALA A 156 -15.25 8.54 12.12
CA ALA A 156 -15.73 9.74 11.44
C ALA A 156 -15.51 9.71 9.92
N VAL A 157 -14.43 9.08 9.45
CA VAL A 157 -14.18 8.87 8.01
C VAL A 157 -15.11 7.78 7.48
N ARG A 158 -15.30 6.69 8.24
CA ARG A 158 -16.26 5.62 7.91
C ARG A 158 -17.67 6.18 7.68
N ALA A 159 -18.20 6.95 8.62
CA ALA A 159 -19.53 7.55 8.52
C ALA A 159 -19.66 8.48 7.30
N LYS A 160 -18.64 9.30 7.02
CA LYS A 160 -18.62 10.19 5.85
C LYS A 160 -18.58 9.43 4.54
N ALA A 161 -17.76 8.38 4.43
CA ALA A 161 -17.66 7.56 3.23
C ALA A 161 -18.98 6.82 2.93
N ILE A 162 -19.64 6.27 3.96
CA ILE A 162 -20.96 5.63 3.84
C ILE A 162 -22.01 6.64 3.35
N ALA A 163 -22.02 7.85 3.91
CA ALA A 163 -22.94 8.90 3.47
C ALA A 163 -22.67 9.31 2.02
N ARG A 164 -21.40 9.52 1.66
CA ARG A 164 -20.94 9.94 0.32
C ARG A 164 -21.32 8.94 -0.77
N TRP A 165 -21.27 7.64 -0.47
CA TRP A 165 -21.54 6.57 -1.43
C TRP A 165 -22.75 5.71 -1.09
N SER A 166 -23.72 6.27 -0.36
CA SER A 166 -24.91 5.55 0.13
C SER A 166 -25.71 4.80 -0.95
N THR A 167 -25.65 5.26 -2.20
CA THR A 167 -26.28 4.62 -3.37
C THR A 167 -25.58 3.33 -3.82
N PHE A 168 -24.30 3.16 -3.49
CA PHE A 168 -23.48 2.00 -3.86
C PHE A 168 -23.08 1.15 -2.64
N ILE A 169 -22.97 1.80 -1.49
CA ILE A 169 -22.58 1.27 -0.20
C ILE A 169 -23.78 1.44 0.74
N GLY A 170 -24.66 0.45 0.75
CA GLY A 170 -25.91 0.51 1.52
C GLY A 170 -26.97 -0.47 1.01
N GLY A 171 -27.94 -0.82 1.87
CA GLY A 171 -29.07 -1.67 1.51
C GLY A 171 -28.79 -3.19 1.55
N GLY A 172 -27.82 -3.64 2.34
CA GLY A 172 -27.57 -5.06 2.62
C GLY A 172 -26.82 -5.84 1.54
N ARG A 173 -26.51 -5.23 0.38
CA ARG A 173 -25.74 -5.85 -0.72
C ARG A 173 -24.41 -5.15 -0.91
N ARG A 174 -23.31 -5.91 -0.87
CA ARG A 174 -21.94 -5.39 -0.98
C ARG A 174 -21.52 -5.25 -2.46
N PRO A 175 -20.95 -4.11 -2.90
CA PRO A 175 -20.47 -3.93 -4.26
C PRO A 175 -19.20 -4.73 -4.52
N LEU A 176 -18.88 -5.00 -5.79
CA LEU A 176 -17.56 -5.50 -6.18
C LEU A 176 -16.69 -4.32 -6.63
N VAL A 177 -15.49 -4.20 -6.07
CA VAL A 177 -14.52 -3.18 -6.49
C VAL A 177 -13.51 -3.80 -7.44
N LEU A 178 -13.28 -3.16 -8.59
CA LEU A 178 -12.28 -3.54 -9.57
C LEU A 178 -11.29 -2.40 -9.78
N ILE A 179 -10.00 -2.73 -9.79
CA ILE A 179 -8.89 -1.84 -10.09
C ILE A 179 -8.22 -2.37 -11.36
N PRO A 180 -8.77 -2.07 -12.56
CA PRO A 180 -8.30 -2.66 -13.81
C PRO A 180 -6.96 -2.08 -14.31
N GLY A 181 -6.57 -0.92 -13.78
CA GLY A 181 -5.27 -0.29 -14.01
C GLY A 181 -4.34 -0.43 -12.81
N GLY A 182 -3.49 0.58 -12.62
CA GLY A 182 -2.41 0.58 -11.63
C GLY A 182 -2.84 0.93 -10.23
N GLY A 183 -3.94 1.66 -10.07
CA GLY A 183 -4.45 2.02 -8.75
C GLY A 183 -3.46 2.82 -7.91
N GLY A 184 -2.60 3.62 -8.55
CA GLY A 184 -1.67 4.53 -7.88
C GLY A 184 -2.26 5.93 -7.69
N TRP A 185 -1.93 6.59 -6.57
CA TRP A 185 -2.40 7.95 -6.27
C TRP A 185 -1.61 9.03 -7.00
N SER A 186 -0.29 8.85 -7.09
CA SER A 186 0.65 9.90 -7.53
C SER A 186 1.50 9.45 -8.73
N SER A 187 1.57 8.15 -8.98
CA SER A 187 2.35 7.58 -10.07
C SER A 187 1.54 6.52 -10.82
N GLY A 188 1.57 6.63 -12.15
CA GLY A 188 1.04 5.59 -13.01
C GLY A 188 1.99 4.40 -13.05
N ARG A 189 1.44 3.19 -13.07
CA ARG A 189 2.22 1.98 -13.33
C ARG A 189 2.37 1.80 -14.84
N SER A 190 3.58 1.42 -15.26
CA SER A 190 3.83 0.94 -16.61
C SER A 190 3.92 -0.58 -16.58
N GLY A 191 3.39 -1.23 -17.63
CA GLY A 191 3.45 -2.68 -17.72
C GLY A 191 2.27 -3.29 -18.46
N GLN A 192 2.27 -4.62 -18.46
CA GLN A 192 1.16 -5.39 -18.99
C GLN A 192 0.04 -5.43 -17.95
N TRP A 193 -1.18 -5.26 -18.42
CA TRP A 193 -2.40 -5.32 -17.62
C TRP A 193 -3.15 -6.61 -17.91
N TRP A 194 -3.96 -7.05 -16.96
CA TRP A 194 -5.00 -8.01 -17.26
C TRP A 194 -6.07 -7.32 -18.12
N PRO A 195 -6.45 -7.87 -19.28
CA PRO A 195 -7.37 -7.20 -20.20
C PRO A 195 -8.69 -6.79 -19.53
N GLY A 196 -9.17 -5.59 -19.85
CA GLY A 196 -10.40 -5.02 -19.27
C GLY A 196 -11.63 -5.89 -19.49
N GLU A 197 -11.69 -6.60 -20.61
CA GLU A 197 -12.77 -7.54 -20.94
C GLU A 197 -12.85 -8.68 -19.92
N ARG A 198 -11.72 -9.08 -19.32
CA ARG A 198 -11.69 -10.14 -18.31
C ARG A 198 -12.16 -9.66 -16.95
N PHE A 199 -11.81 -8.42 -16.59
CA PHE A 199 -12.44 -7.76 -15.45
C PHE A 199 -13.96 -7.67 -15.64
N ALA A 200 -14.43 -7.35 -16.84
CA ALA A 200 -15.86 -7.30 -17.15
C ALA A 200 -16.54 -8.68 -17.03
N VAL A 201 -15.88 -9.78 -17.45
CA VAL A 201 -16.38 -11.15 -17.22
C VAL A 201 -16.55 -11.42 -15.73
N VAL A 202 -15.55 -11.08 -14.91
CA VAL A 202 -15.65 -11.25 -13.44
C VAL A 202 -16.79 -10.41 -12.88
N ALA A 203 -16.90 -9.15 -13.28
CA ALA A 203 -17.96 -8.25 -12.86
C ALA A 203 -19.35 -8.83 -13.14
N ASN A 204 -19.55 -9.33 -14.37
CA ASN A 204 -20.83 -9.87 -14.82
C ASN A 204 -21.17 -11.20 -14.14
N GLN A 205 -20.18 -12.04 -13.80
CA GLN A 205 -20.39 -13.33 -13.15
C GLN A 205 -20.41 -13.29 -11.62
N ALA A 206 -19.93 -12.21 -10.99
CA ALA A 206 -19.97 -12.05 -9.54
C ALA A 206 -21.41 -11.99 -9.01
N THR A 207 -21.62 -12.32 -7.74
CA THR A 207 -22.93 -12.15 -7.06
C THR A 207 -23.23 -10.70 -6.71
N ALA A 208 -22.23 -9.81 -6.77
CA ALA A 208 -22.42 -8.38 -6.57
C ALA A 208 -23.34 -7.78 -7.63
N GLU A 209 -24.27 -6.95 -7.20
CA GLU A 209 -25.22 -6.25 -8.09
C GLU A 209 -24.68 -4.93 -8.63
N ARG A 210 -23.72 -4.35 -7.92
CA ARG A 210 -23.11 -3.06 -8.26
C ARG A 210 -21.60 -3.23 -8.37
N ILE A 211 -21.05 -2.55 -9.36
CA ILE A 211 -19.62 -2.57 -9.64
C ILE A 211 -19.04 -1.17 -9.41
N ILE A 212 -17.90 -1.12 -8.76
CA ILE A 212 -17.13 0.11 -8.56
C ILE A 212 -15.80 -0.08 -9.27
N LEU A 213 -15.55 0.75 -10.27
CA LEU A 213 -14.26 0.82 -10.94
C LEU A 213 -13.44 1.92 -10.27
N VAL A 214 -12.24 1.58 -9.81
CA VAL A 214 -11.31 2.54 -9.23
C VAL A 214 -10.24 2.90 -10.27
N SER A 215 -10.12 4.20 -10.54
CA SER A 215 -9.16 4.77 -11.48
C SER A 215 -8.04 5.47 -10.72
N GLY A 216 -6.81 4.96 -10.83
CA GLY A 216 -5.60 5.68 -10.45
C GLY A 216 -5.13 6.63 -11.53
N VAL A 217 -3.96 7.25 -11.28
CA VAL A 217 -3.29 8.14 -12.24
C VAL A 217 -2.89 7.34 -13.50
N GLY A 218 -3.40 7.76 -14.65
CA GLY A 218 -3.11 7.13 -15.94
C GLY A 218 -4.00 5.92 -16.31
N ASP A 219 -4.98 5.59 -15.47
CA ASP A 219 -5.87 4.43 -15.66
C ASP A 219 -7.12 4.74 -16.52
N GLU A 220 -7.32 5.98 -16.96
CA GLU A 220 -8.58 6.46 -17.53
C GLU A 220 -9.03 5.64 -18.74
N ARG A 221 -8.08 5.23 -19.58
CA ARG A 221 -8.36 4.43 -20.78
C ARG A 221 -8.82 3.02 -20.41
N VAL A 222 -8.05 2.31 -19.58
CA VAL A 222 -8.33 0.91 -19.21
C VAL A 222 -9.62 0.79 -18.38
N VAL A 223 -9.88 1.78 -17.50
CA VAL A 223 -11.12 1.84 -16.73
C VAL A 223 -12.34 2.04 -17.65
N ARG A 224 -12.24 2.94 -18.64
CA ARG A 224 -13.31 3.16 -19.62
C ARG A 224 -13.59 1.92 -20.46
N GLU A 225 -12.54 1.28 -20.97
CA GLU A 225 -12.65 0.04 -21.77
C GLU A 225 -13.27 -1.10 -20.96
N THR A 226 -12.85 -1.26 -19.71
CA THR A 226 -13.42 -2.23 -18.77
C THR A 226 -14.91 -1.96 -18.54
N GLY A 227 -15.27 -0.72 -18.24
CA GLY A 227 -16.65 -0.32 -17.95
C GLY A 227 -17.61 -0.51 -19.12
N ALA A 228 -17.14 -0.38 -20.36
CA ALA A 228 -17.97 -0.54 -21.56
C ALA A 228 -18.56 -1.95 -21.72
N SER A 229 -17.94 -2.96 -21.10
CA SER A 229 -18.35 -4.38 -21.22
C SER A 229 -19.09 -4.90 -19.98
N ILE A 230 -19.36 -4.05 -18.98
CA ILE A 230 -20.04 -4.44 -17.75
C ILE A 230 -21.55 -4.16 -17.89
N ALA A 231 -22.37 -5.20 -17.73
CA ALA A 231 -23.82 -5.12 -17.86
C ALA A 231 -24.53 -4.64 -16.58
N LYS A 232 -23.80 -4.53 -15.48
CA LYS A 232 -24.33 -4.14 -14.16
C LYS A 232 -24.17 -2.64 -13.89
N PRO A 233 -25.00 -2.05 -13.01
CA PRO A 233 -24.79 -0.70 -12.51
C PRO A 233 -23.35 -0.47 -12.06
N THR A 234 -22.68 0.47 -12.72
CA THR A 234 -21.24 0.70 -12.56
C THR A 234 -20.96 2.17 -12.27
N THR A 235 -20.11 2.43 -11.28
CA THR A 235 -19.58 3.76 -10.98
C THR A 235 -18.07 3.77 -11.03
N VAL A 236 -17.52 4.86 -11.57
CA VAL A 236 -16.08 5.10 -11.57
C VAL A 236 -15.73 6.06 -10.43
N LEU A 237 -14.82 5.66 -9.56
CA LEU A 237 -14.22 6.51 -8.54
C LEU A 237 -12.77 6.78 -8.90
N LYS A 238 -12.33 8.03 -8.80
CA LYS A 238 -10.94 8.42 -9.02
C LYS A 238 -10.21 8.45 -7.69
N LEU A 239 -9.04 7.81 -7.62
CA LEU A 239 -8.20 7.84 -6.41
C LEU A 239 -7.78 9.26 -6.05
N ALA A 240 -7.59 10.15 -7.03
CA ALA A 240 -7.29 11.56 -6.80
C ALA A 240 -8.38 12.30 -5.97
N ASP A 241 -9.62 11.79 -5.96
CA ASP A 241 -10.76 12.38 -5.25
C ASP A 241 -11.05 11.68 -3.90
N MET A 242 -10.16 10.76 -3.50
CA MET A 242 -10.30 9.90 -2.32
C MET A 242 -9.03 9.92 -1.47
N THR A 243 -9.23 9.95 -0.16
CA THR A 243 -8.18 9.67 0.82
C THR A 243 -7.89 8.16 0.90
N VAL A 244 -6.73 7.81 1.45
CA VAL A 244 -6.37 6.42 1.75
C VAL A 244 -7.40 5.75 2.65
N ASP A 245 -7.85 6.45 3.70
CA ASP A 245 -8.87 5.95 4.63
C ASP A 245 -10.23 5.73 3.94
N GLU A 246 -10.62 6.60 3.02
CA GLU A 246 -11.85 6.41 2.25
C GLU A 246 -11.79 5.18 1.35
N VAL A 247 -10.63 4.88 0.74
CA VAL A 247 -10.43 3.63 -0.04
C VAL A 247 -10.47 2.41 0.86
N ALA A 248 -9.89 2.48 2.06
CA ALA A 248 -9.97 1.42 3.04
C ALA A 248 -11.41 1.12 3.47
N VAL A 249 -12.20 2.15 3.79
CA VAL A 249 -13.63 1.99 4.13
C VAL A 249 -14.42 1.40 2.94
N LEU A 250 -14.20 1.92 1.73
CA LEU A 250 -14.83 1.39 0.52
C LEU A 250 -14.52 -0.12 0.36
N SER A 251 -13.26 -0.50 0.57
CA SER A 251 -12.77 -1.87 0.41
C SER A 251 -13.40 -2.81 1.45
N GLU A 252 -13.44 -2.40 2.72
CA GLU A 252 -14.07 -3.18 3.81
C GLU A 252 -15.56 -3.44 3.56
N LEU A 253 -16.26 -2.47 2.99
CA LEU A 253 -17.70 -2.56 2.73
C LEU A 253 -18.04 -3.27 1.41
N SER A 254 -17.02 -3.71 0.67
CA SER A 254 -17.16 -4.41 -0.60
C SER A 254 -17.22 -5.92 -0.42
N LEU A 255 -17.76 -6.61 -1.42
CA LEU A 255 -17.76 -8.07 -1.52
C LEU A 255 -16.32 -8.57 -1.65
N ALA A 256 -15.56 -7.92 -2.53
CA ALA A 256 -14.13 -8.12 -2.75
C ALA A 256 -13.55 -6.93 -3.49
N VAL A 257 -12.23 -6.82 -3.46
CA VAL A 257 -11.42 -5.91 -4.29
C VAL A 257 -10.53 -6.74 -5.20
N ILE A 258 -10.61 -6.51 -6.50
CA ILE A 258 -9.87 -7.28 -7.51
C ILE A 258 -9.02 -6.32 -8.32
N GLY A 259 -7.74 -6.62 -8.47
CA GLY A 259 -6.86 -5.74 -9.22
C GLY A 259 -5.43 -6.24 -9.31
N HIS A 260 -4.56 -5.30 -9.65
CA HIS A 260 -3.13 -5.50 -9.82
C HIS A 260 -2.32 -4.97 -8.64
N ASP A 261 -1.04 -5.38 -8.55
CA ASP A 261 -0.09 -4.76 -7.62
C ASP A 261 -0.03 -3.24 -7.85
N GLY A 262 -0.56 -2.51 -6.87
CA GLY A 262 -0.86 -1.10 -6.92
C GLY A 262 -1.33 -0.59 -5.56
N ASP A 263 -1.15 0.70 -5.29
CA ASP A 263 -1.39 1.29 -3.96
C ASP A 263 -2.77 0.94 -3.39
N ALA A 264 -3.84 1.14 -4.18
CA ALA A 264 -5.20 0.89 -3.73
C ALA A 264 -5.48 -0.58 -3.36
N LEU A 265 -4.81 -1.53 -4.03
CA LEU A 265 -4.95 -2.94 -3.69
C LEU A 265 -4.26 -3.28 -2.37
N HIS A 266 -3.12 -2.65 -2.08
CA HIS A 266 -2.44 -2.75 -0.77
C HIS A 266 -3.25 -2.11 0.35
N VAL A 267 -3.92 -0.97 0.09
CA VAL A 267 -4.87 -0.36 1.04
C VAL A 267 -6.03 -1.30 1.34
N ALA A 268 -6.63 -1.92 0.32
CA ALA A 268 -7.72 -2.86 0.50
C ALA A 268 -7.33 -4.05 1.39
N ALA A 269 -6.15 -4.61 1.16
CA ALA A 269 -5.62 -5.72 1.97
C ALA A 269 -5.36 -5.29 3.41
N ALA A 270 -4.74 -4.13 3.61
CA ALA A 270 -4.46 -3.59 4.94
C ALA A 270 -5.74 -3.27 5.74
N ALA A 271 -6.84 -2.95 5.04
CA ALA A 271 -8.15 -2.75 5.65
C ALA A 271 -8.88 -4.08 5.98
N GLY A 272 -8.28 -5.24 5.67
CA GLY A 272 -8.90 -6.54 5.94
C GLY A 272 -10.01 -6.93 4.96
N ALA A 273 -10.08 -6.28 3.79
CA ALA A 273 -11.01 -6.66 2.73
C ALA A 273 -10.62 -8.00 2.11
N VAL A 274 -11.59 -8.65 1.46
CA VAL A 274 -11.29 -9.76 0.54
C VAL A 274 -10.57 -9.18 -0.67
N VAL A 275 -9.36 -9.64 -0.94
CA VAL A 275 -8.54 -9.17 -2.07
C VAL A 275 -8.16 -10.32 -2.99
N LEU A 276 -8.43 -10.16 -4.28
CA LEU A 276 -7.91 -11.04 -5.33
C LEU A 276 -6.90 -10.27 -6.17
N ALA A 277 -5.61 -10.56 -5.97
CA ALA A 277 -4.52 -9.91 -6.67
C ALA A 277 -4.15 -10.73 -7.92
N VAL A 278 -4.38 -10.18 -9.12
CA VAL A 278 -3.89 -10.76 -10.37
C VAL A 278 -2.48 -10.25 -10.60
N ALA A 279 -1.50 -11.10 -10.40
CA ALA A 279 -0.09 -10.72 -10.34
C ALA A 279 0.76 -11.52 -11.33
N ARG A 280 1.86 -10.92 -11.78
CA ARG A 280 2.94 -11.59 -12.51
C ARG A 280 4.27 -11.25 -11.87
N ARG A 281 5.33 -12.02 -12.08
CA ARG A 281 6.66 -11.57 -11.63
C ARG A 281 7.09 -10.32 -12.44
N PRO A 282 7.70 -9.30 -11.81
CA PRO A 282 8.14 -9.20 -10.42
C PRO A 282 7.17 -8.43 -9.48
N ASP A 283 5.85 -8.43 -9.76
CA ASP A 283 4.84 -7.78 -8.93
C ASP A 283 4.94 -8.24 -7.46
N ILE A 284 4.63 -7.32 -6.56
CA ILE A 284 4.61 -7.54 -5.12
C ILE A 284 3.14 -7.51 -4.70
N PRO A 285 2.44 -8.66 -4.68
CA PRO A 285 1.05 -8.68 -4.26
C PRO A 285 0.93 -8.22 -2.80
N PRO A 286 -0.23 -7.68 -2.41
CA PRO A 286 -0.44 -7.28 -1.03
C PRO A 286 -0.40 -8.48 -0.08
N MET A 287 -0.12 -8.20 1.18
CA MET A 287 -0.09 -9.18 2.27
C MET A 287 -1.30 -8.96 3.18
N GLY A 288 -1.98 -10.05 3.56
CA GLY A 288 -3.16 -10.01 4.43
C GLY A 288 -3.88 -11.36 4.50
N ASP A 289 -4.59 -11.60 5.59
CA ASP A 289 -5.25 -12.89 5.87
C ASP A 289 -6.33 -13.27 4.84
N ARG A 290 -6.90 -12.25 4.19
CA ARG A 290 -7.99 -12.39 3.21
C ARG A 290 -7.54 -12.02 1.79
N VAL A 291 -6.24 -12.13 1.54
CA VAL A 291 -5.63 -11.90 0.23
C VAL A 291 -5.36 -13.23 -0.46
N LEU A 292 -5.82 -13.36 -1.70
CA LEU A 292 -5.43 -14.44 -2.60
C LEU A 292 -4.68 -13.88 -3.80
N SER A 293 -3.44 -14.31 -3.97
CA SER A 293 -2.61 -13.96 -5.14
C SER A 293 -2.77 -15.00 -6.24
N LEU A 294 -3.22 -14.55 -7.41
CA LEU A 294 -3.43 -15.33 -8.61
C LEU A 294 -2.29 -15.03 -9.59
N TRP A 295 -1.29 -15.91 -9.61
CA TRP A 295 -0.09 -15.74 -10.41
C TRP A 295 -0.29 -16.14 -11.88
N ALA A 296 0.22 -15.30 -12.78
CA ALA A 296 0.25 -15.55 -14.21
C ALA A 296 1.63 -15.20 -14.78
N ASP A 297 2.12 -16.01 -15.72
CA ASP A 297 3.31 -15.68 -16.50
C ASP A 297 3.00 -14.61 -17.55
N ASP A 298 1.81 -14.70 -18.16
CA ASP A 298 1.29 -13.74 -19.13
C ASP A 298 -0.10 -13.25 -18.71
N LEU A 299 -0.18 -12.00 -18.26
CA LEU A 299 -1.44 -11.37 -17.87
C LEU A 299 -2.42 -11.28 -19.04
N ALA A 300 -1.95 -11.08 -20.29
CA ALA A 300 -2.84 -11.05 -21.45
C ALA A 300 -3.48 -12.41 -21.74
N GLN A 301 -2.97 -13.52 -21.18
CA GLN A 301 -3.51 -14.87 -21.37
C GLN A 301 -4.24 -15.44 -20.14
N PHE A 302 -3.98 -14.92 -18.94
CA PHE A 302 -4.61 -15.39 -17.69
C PHE A 302 -6.17 -15.44 -17.70
N PRO A 303 -6.82 -16.61 -17.58
CA PRO A 303 -8.28 -16.72 -17.72
C PRO A 303 -9.12 -16.06 -16.61
N ALA A 304 -10.20 -15.36 -16.99
CA ALA A 304 -11.20 -14.80 -16.05
C ALA A 304 -11.83 -15.84 -15.11
N ARG A 305 -12.02 -17.08 -15.59
CA ARG A 305 -12.62 -18.17 -14.81
C ARG A 305 -11.88 -18.42 -13.48
N HIS A 306 -10.56 -18.30 -13.45
CA HIS A 306 -9.78 -18.55 -12.22
C HIS A 306 -10.09 -17.50 -11.15
N VAL A 307 -10.31 -16.25 -11.56
CA VAL A 307 -10.71 -15.16 -10.66
C VAL A 307 -12.16 -15.36 -10.19
N VAL A 308 -13.07 -15.78 -11.07
CA VAL A 308 -14.47 -16.06 -10.72
C VAL A 308 -14.58 -17.23 -9.72
N GLU A 309 -13.83 -18.30 -9.94
CA GLU A 309 -13.78 -19.46 -9.04
C GLU A 309 -13.17 -19.08 -7.68
N ALA A 310 -12.12 -18.26 -7.68
CA ALA A 310 -11.54 -17.70 -6.45
C ALA A 310 -12.55 -16.85 -5.67
N LEU A 311 -13.23 -15.92 -6.34
CA LEU A 311 -14.25 -15.08 -5.74
C LEU A 311 -15.39 -15.90 -5.14
N SER A 312 -15.87 -16.91 -5.88
CA SER A 312 -16.94 -17.79 -5.43
C SER A 312 -16.55 -18.62 -4.20
N ARG A 313 -15.30 -19.09 -4.13
CA ARG A 313 -14.78 -19.80 -2.95
C ARG A 313 -14.75 -18.91 -1.73
N GLN A 314 -14.27 -17.67 -1.88
CA GLN A 314 -14.20 -16.74 -0.75
C GLN A 314 -15.58 -16.34 -0.23
N ALA A 315 -16.54 -16.09 -1.12
CA ALA A 315 -17.92 -15.79 -0.73
C ALA A 315 -18.60 -16.93 0.06
N ARG A 316 -18.23 -18.19 -0.21
CA ARG A 316 -18.69 -19.34 0.57
C ARG A 316 -18.10 -19.36 1.98
N ILE A 317 -16.80 -19.07 2.12
CA ILE A 317 -16.16 -19.01 3.44
C ILE A 317 -16.86 -17.95 4.32
N ASP A 318 -17.14 -16.78 3.75
CA ASP A 318 -17.79 -15.68 4.46
C ASP A 318 -19.26 -15.94 4.82
N SER A 319 -19.93 -16.90 4.19
CA SER A 319 -21.32 -17.26 4.52
C SER A 319 -21.44 -18.30 5.64
N TYR A 320 -20.32 -18.90 6.05
CA TYR A 320 -20.25 -19.86 7.16
C TYR A 320 -19.54 -19.31 8.41
N ALA A 321 -19.00 -18.08 8.35
CA ALA A 321 -18.36 -17.37 9.47
C ALA A 321 -19.33 -16.37 10.11
#